data_AF-A0A2H5Z679-F1
#
_entry.id   AF-A0A2H5Z679-F1
#
_cell.length_a   1.000
_cell.length_b   1.000
_cell.length_c   1.000
_cell.angle_alpha   90.00
_cell.angle_beta   90.00
_cell.angle_gamma   90.00
#
_symmetry.space_group_name_H-M   'P 1'
#
loop_
_entity.id
_entity.type
_entity.pdbx_description
1 polymer ?
#
loop_
_entity_poly.entity_id
_entity_poly.type
_entity_poly.pdbx_seq_one_letter_code
_entity_poly.pdbx_strand_id
1 'polypeptide(L)'
;MHERPRSSQSRRDGSPPRRGGSGGPLSPRPQPTSRPYPLLPRPTRQLWETLQQKTANPGLLFDRFAPEAAVFGDEATTTPRRDFLRQVIEAAERLAASDLAREILGRWEATVRAAGAEPVVVELQSRLVTGLGAHGPLEIGFRFDRMGFPVLPGSGLKGVARAYAHLLEGLEESNEDFRRIFGRAPQKEHQGEPKKDAEAGSLVFFDAYPEPGWRLELDVMTPHFPNYYAGKALPTPWQNPNPITFLTVAPGARYRIAIGLRRGVEDPDGRLRHLALQWLVRGLALLGFGAKTTSGYGVFRGGG
;
A
#
# COMPACT_ATOMS: atom_id res chain seq x y z
N MET A 1 8.34 62.60 42.77
CA MET A 1 7.67 63.33 41.66
C MET A 1 6.85 62.29 40.89
N HIS A 2 5.54 62.16 40.95
CA HIS A 2 4.46 62.86 41.63
C HIS A 2 3.36 61.82 41.97
N GLU A 3 2.60 62.12 43.02
CA GLU A 3 1.49 61.35 43.57
C GLU A 3 0.23 61.32 42.68
N ARG A 4 -0.57 60.26 42.90
CA ARG A 4 -2.04 60.06 42.81
C ARG A 4 -2.96 61.27 42.46
N PRO A 5 -4.18 61.03 41.96
CA PRO A 5 -5.30 60.85 42.91
C PRO A 5 -6.36 59.80 42.53
N ARG A 6 -7.00 59.27 43.57
CA ARG A 6 -8.33 58.66 43.54
C ARG A 6 -9.42 59.74 43.72
N SER A 7 -10.60 59.43 43.17
CA SER A 7 -11.98 59.66 43.67
C SER A 7 -12.59 61.06 43.75
N SER A 8 -13.81 61.20 43.18
CA SER A 8 -15.05 61.66 43.84
C SER A 8 -16.28 61.39 42.92
N GLN A 9 -17.26 60.58 43.37
CA GLN A 9 -18.64 60.96 43.82
C GLN A 9 -19.65 61.22 42.66
N SER A 10 -20.95 60.86 42.67
CA SER A 10 -21.88 60.39 43.70
C SER A 10 -23.17 59.75 43.11
N ARG A 11 -23.67 58.75 43.86
CA ARG A 11 -25.04 58.22 44.12
C ARG A 11 -26.29 58.75 43.39
N ARG A 12 -27.18 57.82 43.01
CA ARG A 12 -28.59 57.63 43.48
C ARG A 12 -29.11 56.28 42.95
N ASP A 13 -29.31 55.27 43.82
CA ASP A 13 -30.56 54.85 44.48
C ASP A 13 -31.52 54.02 43.61
N GLY A 14 -31.73 52.76 44.01
CA GLY A 14 -32.75 51.84 43.46
C GLY A 14 -32.52 50.37 43.84
N SER A 15 -33.25 49.88 44.84
CA SER A 15 -33.23 48.59 45.56
C SER A 15 -33.16 47.26 44.77
N PRO A 16 -32.74 46.13 45.40
CA PRO A 16 -32.78 44.76 44.84
C PRO A 16 -34.07 44.00 45.25
N PRO A 17 -34.26 42.69 45.00
CA PRO A 17 -34.05 41.87 43.79
C PRO A 17 -35.38 41.18 43.37
N ARG A 18 -35.46 40.62 42.15
CA ARG A 18 -36.44 39.54 41.86
C ARG A 18 -35.79 38.38 41.11
N ARG A 19 -35.64 37.26 41.84
CA ARG A 19 -35.57 35.91 41.27
C ARG A 19 -36.87 35.63 40.50
N GLY A 20 -36.74 35.01 39.33
CA GLY A 20 -37.86 34.38 38.64
C GLY A 20 -37.81 34.56 37.14
N GLY A 21 -37.30 33.55 36.43
CA GLY A 21 -37.26 33.51 34.97
C GLY A 21 -36.60 32.24 34.50
N SER A 22 -37.40 31.17 34.48
CA SER A 22 -37.08 29.80 34.06
C SER A 22 -36.17 29.72 32.84
N GLY A 23 -34.97 29.17 33.03
CA GLY A 23 -34.18 28.62 31.94
C GLY A 23 -34.96 27.48 31.30
N GLY A 24 -35.51 27.72 30.11
CA GLY A 24 -36.02 26.65 29.26
C GLY A 24 -34.90 25.67 28.96
N PRO A 25 -35.20 24.36 28.82
CA PRO A 25 -34.17 23.37 28.53
C PRO A 25 -33.45 23.79 27.24
N LEU A 26 -32.12 23.94 27.34
CA LEU A 26 -31.26 24.02 26.18
C LEU A 26 -31.61 22.83 25.29
N SER A 27 -32.20 23.11 24.13
CA SER A 27 -32.43 22.09 23.10
C SER A 27 -31.12 21.32 22.92
N PRO A 28 -31.13 19.98 22.98
CA PRO A 28 -29.91 19.22 22.75
C PRO A 28 -29.35 19.67 21.41
N ARG A 29 -28.07 20.09 21.40
CA ARG A 29 -27.33 20.25 20.14
C ARG A 29 -27.62 19.00 19.32
N PRO A 30 -28.04 19.13 18.04
CA PRO A 30 -28.22 17.95 17.22
C PRO A 30 -26.90 17.18 17.30
N GLN A 31 -26.97 15.95 17.81
CA GLN A 31 -25.81 15.07 17.73
C GLN A 31 -25.39 15.07 16.27
N PRO A 32 -24.08 15.17 15.96
CA PRO A 32 -23.65 15.06 14.58
C PRO A 32 -24.24 13.74 14.07
N THR A 33 -25.17 13.84 13.11
CA THR A 33 -25.71 12.66 12.44
C THR A 33 -24.49 11.87 12.02
N SER A 34 -24.26 10.70 12.63
CA SER A 34 -23.09 9.87 12.37
C SER A 34 -23.15 9.48 10.90
N ARG A 35 -22.52 10.28 10.04
CA ARG A 35 -22.47 10.00 8.61
C ARG A 35 -21.35 8.99 8.48
N PRO A 36 -21.61 7.73 8.09
CA PRO A 36 -20.55 6.74 8.00
C PRO A 36 -19.49 7.11 6.94
N TYR A 37 -19.78 8.06 6.04
CA TYR A 37 -18.91 8.48 4.94
C TYR A 37 -18.96 10.00 4.67
N PRO A 38 -18.52 10.89 5.58
CA PRO A 38 -18.61 12.34 5.36
C PRO A 38 -17.68 12.82 4.25
N LEU A 39 -16.63 12.07 3.93
CA LEU A 39 -15.64 12.35 2.88
C LEU A 39 -16.19 12.14 1.45
N LEU A 40 -17.30 11.41 1.30
CA LEU A 40 -17.91 11.17 0.01
C LEU A 40 -18.97 12.23 -0.33
N PRO A 41 -19.02 12.73 -1.59
CA PRO A 41 -20.13 13.54 -2.07
C PRO A 41 -21.48 12.85 -1.83
N ARG A 42 -22.52 13.64 -1.52
CA ARG A 42 -23.86 13.11 -1.21
C ARG A 42 -24.41 12.14 -2.28
N PRO A 43 -24.32 12.42 -3.59
CA PRO A 43 -24.81 11.49 -4.61
C PRO A 43 -24.08 10.14 -4.59
N THR A 44 -22.76 10.16 -4.39
CA THR A 44 -21.93 8.95 -4.28
C THR A 44 -22.32 8.11 -3.08
N ARG A 45 -22.63 8.74 -1.95
CA ARG A 45 -23.07 8.04 -0.73
C ARG A 45 -24.41 7.35 -0.91
N GLN A 46 -25.40 8.03 -1.49
CA GLN A 46 -26.71 7.45 -1.76
C GLN A 46 -26.60 6.25 -2.71
N LEU A 47 -25.76 6.38 -3.74
CA LEU A 47 -25.47 5.27 -4.64
C LEU A 47 -24.79 4.10 -3.90
N TRP A 48 -23.82 4.40 -3.03
CA TRP A 48 -23.12 3.39 -2.24
C TRP A 48 -24.05 2.56 -1.35
N GLU A 49 -25.00 3.20 -0.67
CA GLU A 49 -25.99 2.51 0.19
C GLU A 49 -26.76 1.41 -0.57
N THR A 50 -27.00 1.61 -1.87
CA THR A 50 -27.68 0.63 -2.74
C THR A 50 -26.75 -0.41 -3.37
N LEU A 51 -25.47 -0.08 -3.57
CA LEU A 51 -24.51 -0.90 -4.34
C LEU A 51 -23.47 -1.62 -3.48
N GLN A 52 -23.35 -1.30 -2.19
CA GLN A 52 -22.31 -1.86 -1.32
C GLN A 52 -22.29 -3.39 -1.32
N GLN A 53 -23.46 -4.04 -1.31
CA GLN A 53 -23.60 -5.50 -1.34
C GLN A 53 -23.29 -6.12 -2.71
N LYS A 54 -23.24 -5.31 -3.77
CA LYS A 54 -22.97 -5.74 -5.16
C LYS A 54 -21.55 -5.42 -5.60
N THR A 55 -20.78 -4.72 -4.79
CA THR A 55 -19.44 -4.25 -5.18
C THR A 55 -18.43 -5.40 -5.09
N ALA A 56 -17.88 -5.76 -6.24
CA ALA A 56 -16.90 -6.84 -6.36
C ALA A 56 -15.45 -6.36 -6.35
N ASN A 57 -15.18 -5.05 -6.47
CA ASN A 57 -13.82 -4.53 -6.56
C ASN A 57 -13.28 -4.17 -5.15
N PRO A 58 -12.34 -4.96 -4.60
CA PRO A 58 -11.77 -4.70 -3.27
C PRO A 58 -10.90 -3.44 -3.22
N GLY A 59 -10.23 -3.08 -4.30
CA GLY A 59 -9.41 -1.86 -4.36
C GLY A 59 -10.26 -0.59 -4.28
N LEU A 60 -11.40 -0.58 -4.98
CA LEU A 60 -12.36 0.51 -4.91
C LEU A 60 -12.91 0.68 -3.48
N LEU A 61 -13.27 -0.44 -2.85
CA LEU A 61 -13.69 -0.46 -1.45
C LEU A 61 -12.61 0.15 -0.55
N PHE A 62 -11.41 -0.42 -0.59
CA PHE A 62 -10.29 -0.06 0.27
C PHE A 62 -9.87 1.42 0.12
N ASP A 63 -9.76 1.92 -1.11
CA ASP A 63 -9.24 3.27 -1.37
C ASP A 63 -10.29 4.38 -1.24
N ARG A 64 -11.56 4.09 -1.50
CA ARG A 64 -12.60 5.13 -1.68
C ARG A 64 -13.79 5.01 -0.73
N PHE A 65 -14.10 3.82 -0.24
CA PHE A 65 -15.30 3.57 0.58
C PHE A 65 -14.95 3.11 2.00
N ALA A 66 -13.78 3.51 2.51
CA ALA A 66 -13.47 3.36 3.93
C ALA A 66 -14.41 4.23 4.79
N PRO A 67 -15.12 3.67 5.78
CA PRO A 67 -16.00 4.44 6.64
C PRO A 67 -15.19 5.32 7.60
N GLU A 68 -15.78 6.44 8.01
CA GLU A 68 -15.15 7.40 8.93
C GLU A 68 -14.68 6.72 10.21
N ALA A 69 -15.49 5.82 10.78
CA ALA A 69 -15.13 5.09 11.98
C ALA A 69 -13.92 4.15 11.80
N ALA A 70 -13.64 3.68 10.58
CA ALA A 70 -12.44 2.89 10.29
C ALA A 70 -11.20 3.76 10.08
N VAL A 71 -11.38 5.03 9.71
CA VAL A 71 -10.31 5.99 9.38
C VAL A 71 -9.93 6.85 10.59
N PHE A 72 -10.93 7.41 11.29
CA PHE A 72 -10.77 8.35 12.40
C PHE A 72 -11.41 7.84 13.71
N GLY A 73 -11.84 6.57 13.75
CA GLY A 73 -12.36 5.97 14.98
C GLY A 73 -11.30 5.97 16.08
N ASP A 74 -11.77 5.90 17.34
CA ASP A 74 -10.89 5.89 18.50
C ASP A 74 -9.89 4.73 18.43
N GLU A 75 -8.60 5.03 18.54
CA GLU A 75 -7.50 4.07 18.47
C GLU A 75 -7.63 2.97 19.54
N ALA A 76 -8.32 3.25 20.65
CA ALA A 76 -8.64 2.28 21.68
C ALA A 76 -9.63 1.18 21.22
N THR A 77 -10.42 1.45 20.17
CA THR A 77 -11.39 0.53 19.59
C THR A 77 -10.98 0.10 18.18
N THR A 78 -10.18 -0.96 18.08
CA THR A 78 -9.71 -1.52 16.78
C THR A 78 -10.82 -2.17 15.94
N THR A 79 -12.03 -2.31 16.48
CA THR A 79 -13.17 -3.03 15.89
C THR A 79 -13.64 -2.47 14.54
N PRO A 80 -13.91 -1.16 14.36
CA PRO A 80 -14.47 -0.66 13.10
C PRO A 80 -13.53 -0.82 11.91
N ARG A 81 -12.23 -0.59 12.12
CA ARG A 81 -11.19 -0.80 11.11
C ARG A 81 -11.11 -2.29 10.73
N ARG A 82 -11.06 -3.17 11.73
CA ARG A 82 -10.99 -4.61 11.51
C ARG A 82 -12.19 -5.13 10.73
N ASP A 83 -13.39 -4.68 11.07
CA ASP A 83 -14.63 -5.10 10.41
C ASP A 83 -14.70 -4.59 8.96
N PHE A 84 -14.24 -3.36 8.70
CA PHE A 84 -14.11 -2.86 7.34
C PHE A 84 -13.10 -3.66 6.52
N LEU A 85 -11.92 -3.95 7.07
CA LEU A 85 -10.92 -4.77 6.37
C LEU A 85 -11.43 -6.19 6.09
N ARG A 86 -12.29 -6.77 6.95
CA ARG A 86 -12.97 -8.03 6.65
C ARG A 86 -13.89 -7.94 5.43
N GLN A 87 -14.62 -6.83 5.26
CA GLN A 87 -15.44 -6.61 4.05
C GLN A 87 -14.56 -6.53 2.79
N VAL A 88 -13.36 -5.94 2.89
CA VAL A 88 -12.40 -5.91 1.78
C VAL A 88 -11.89 -7.32 1.46
N ILE A 89 -11.60 -8.13 2.49
CA ILE A 89 -11.21 -9.55 2.31
C ILE A 89 -12.32 -10.32 1.60
N GLU A 90 -13.56 -10.22 2.05
CA GLU A 90 -14.70 -10.90 1.41
C GLU A 90 -14.86 -10.49 -0.07
N ALA A 91 -14.69 -9.20 -0.38
CA ALA A 91 -14.73 -8.74 -1.77
C ALA A 91 -13.57 -9.29 -2.61
N ALA A 92 -12.37 -9.37 -2.02
CA ALA A 92 -11.20 -9.96 -2.68
C ALA A 92 -11.37 -11.46 -2.92
N GLU A 93 -11.98 -12.20 -1.99
CA GLU A 93 -12.29 -13.63 -2.14
C GLU A 93 -13.34 -13.87 -3.23
N ARG A 94 -14.40 -13.04 -3.28
CA ARG A 94 -15.38 -13.08 -4.38
C ARG A 94 -14.72 -12.82 -5.73
N LEU A 95 -13.83 -11.84 -5.82
CA LEU A 95 -13.06 -11.58 -7.04
C LEU A 95 -12.17 -12.77 -7.40
N ALA A 96 -11.42 -13.31 -6.44
CA ALA A 96 -10.51 -14.45 -6.63
C ALA A 96 -11.22 -15.71 -7.14
N ALA A 97 -12.48 -15.93 -6.77
CA ALA A 97 -13.30 -17.05 -7.22
C ALA A 97 -14.06 -16.82 -8.54
N SER A 98 -14.09 -15.58 -9.04
CA SER A 98 -14.92 -15.18 -10.19
C SER A 98 -14.38 -15.67 -11.55
N ASP A 99 -15.28 -15.78 -12.54
CA ASP A 99 -14.88 -15.94 -13.95
C ASP A 99 -14.00 -14.78 -14.42
N LEU A 100 -14.25 -13.56 -13.93
CA LEU A 100 -13.47 -12.38 -14.28
C LEU A 100 -11.98 -12.56 -13.93
N ALA A 101 -11.66 -13.15 -12.77
CA ALA A 101 -10.28 -13.43 -12.41
C ALA A 101 -9.59 -14.39 -13.38
N ARG A 102 -10.29 -15.44 -13.81
CA ARG A 102 -9.79 -16.39 -14.81
C ARG A 102 -9.58 -15.73 -16.17
N GLU A 103 -10.54 -14.92 -16.62
CA GLU A 103 -10.47 -14.21 -17.90
C GLU A 103 -9.36 -13.16 -17.94
N ILE A 104 -9.18 -12.38 -16.87
CA ILE A 104 -8.11 -11.38 -16.78
C ILE A 104 -6.74 -12.06 -16.81
N LEU A 105 -6.56 -13.15 -16.07
CA LEU A 105 -5.31 -13.91 -16.12
C LEU A 105 -5.06 -14.50 -17.51
N GLY A 106 -6.08 -15.08 -18.15
CA GLY A 106 -5.99 -15.60 -19.52
C GLY A 106 -5.60 -14.53 -20.55
N ARG A 107 -6.18 -13.33 -20.44
CA ARG A 107 -5.81 -12.17 -21.30
C ARG A 107 -4.38 -11.70 -21.05
N TRP A 108 -3.96 -11.64 -19.79
CA TRP A 108 -2.58 -11.30 -19.45
C TRP A 108 -1.60 -12.32 -20.05
N GLU A 109 -1.89 -13.62 -19.93
CA GLU A 109 -1.03 -14.66 -20.53
C GLU A 109 -0.96 -14.57 -22.05
N ALA A 110 -2.10 -14.34 -22.72
CA ALA A 110 -2.13 -14.15 -24.16
C ALA A 110 -1.28 -12.95 -24.58
N THR A 111 -1.31 -11.86 -23.79
CA THR A 111 -0.48 -10.66 -24.03
C THR A 111 1.01 -10.96 -23.87
N VAL A 112 1.37 -11.69 -22.81
CA VAL A 112 2.76 -12.10 -22.54
C VAL A 112 3.31 -13.01 -23.64
N ARG A 113 2.53 -14.03 -24.04
CA ARG A 113 2.92 -14.96 -25.14
C ARG A 113 3.00 -14.25 -26.49
N ALA A 114 2.08 -13.32 -26.77
CA ALA A 114 2.16 -12.50 -27.98
C ALA A 114 3.40 -11.60 -28.01
N ALA A 115 3.93 -11.23 -26.84
CA ALA A 115 5.21 -10.53 -26.71
C ALA A 115 6.44 -11.48 -26.75
N GLY A 116 6.23 -12.76 -27.06
CA GLY A 116 7.28 -13.77 -27.18
C GLY A 116 7.90 -14.20 -25.85
N ALA A 117 7.20 -14.00 -24.73
CA ALA A 117 7.61 -14.40 -23.38
C ALA A 117 6.78 -15.59 -22.87
N GLU A 118 7.34 -16.39 -21.98
CA GLU A 118 6.63 -17.51 -21.34
C GLU A 118 6.34 -17.20 -19.87
N PRO A 119 5.08 -17.33 -19.40
CA PRO A 119 4.75 -17.21 -17.99
C PRO A 119 5.40 -18.32 -17.15
N VAL A 120 5.91 -17.95 -15.99
CA VAL A 120 6.44 -18.87 -14.97
C VAL A 120 5.67 -18.66 -13.68
N VAL A 121 5.39 -19.74 -12.95
CA VAL A 121 4.67 -19.67 -11.69
C VAL A 121 5.66 -19.62 -10.52
N VAL A 122 5.45 -18.66 -9.62
CA VAL A 122 6.14 -18.58 -8.33
C VAL A 122 5.13 -18.65 -7.19
N GLU A 123 5.47 -19.37 -6.12
CA GLU A 123 4.57 -19.56 -4.98
C GLU A 123 5.05 -18.78 -3.76
N LEU A 124 4.17 -17.98 -3.19
CA LEU A 124 4.45 -17.20 -1.99
C LEU A 124 4.52 -18.12 -0.76
N GLN A 125 5.60 -18.04 0.04
CA GLN A 125 5.81 -18.87 1.24
C GLN A 125 5.51 -18.12 2.55
N SER A 126 5.60 -16.79 2.55
CA SER A 126 5.28 -15.96 3.72
C SER A 126 4.23 -14.91 3.38
N ARG A 127 3.64 -14.26 4.38
CA ARG A 127 2.68 -13.18 4.13
C ARG A 127 3.33 -12.10 3.27
N LEU A 128 2.61 -11.59 2.29
CA LEU A 128 3.10 -10.53 1.43
C LEU A 128 2.38 -9.22 1.73
N VAL A 129 3.14 -8.14 1.88
CA VAL A 129 2.61 -6.79 2.00
C VAL A 129 3.15 -5.93 0.85
N THR A 130 2.24 -5.42 0.03
CA THR A 130 2.57 -4.49 -1.06
C THR A 130 1.94 -3.13 -0.79
N GLY A 131 2.65 -2.05 -1.10
CA GLY A 131 2.06 -0.71 -1.02
C GLY A 131 1.92 -0.14 0.40
N LEU A 132 2.68 -0.63 1.37
CA LEU A 132 2.65 -0.15 2.76
C LEU A 132 2.88 1.38 2.89
N GLY A 133 3.67 1.96 1.98
CA GLY A 133 3.91 3.40 1.89
C GLY A 133 2.97 4.17 0.96
N ALA A 134 1.96 3.52 0.37
CA ALA A 134 0.95 4.23 -0.41
C ALA A 134 0.05 5.03 0.55
N HIS A 135 -0.06 6.32 0.32
CA HIS A 135 -0.96 7.19 1.07
C HIS A 135 -2.40 6.79 0.76
N GLY A 136 -3.12 6.32 1.78
CA GLY A 136 -4.53 5.99 1.71
C GLY A 136 -5.25 6.37 3.01
N PRO A 137 -6.59 6.34 3.03
CA PRO A 137 -7.37 6.75 4.20
C PRO A 137 -7.01 5.99 5.48
N LEU A 138 -6.51 4.75 5.37
CA LEU A 138 -6.18 3.89 6.51
C LEU A 138 -4.70 4.00 6.97
N GLU A 139 -3.92 4.97 6.48
CA GLU A 139 -2.50 5.23 6.79
C GLU A 139 -1.50 4.12 6.40
N ILE A 140 -1.94 2.85 6.42
CA ILE A 140 -1.19 1.67 5.97
C ILE A 140 -1.83 1.18 4.67
N GLY A 141 -1.15 1.43 3.56
CA GLY A 141 -1.63 1.05 2.24
C GLY A 141 -1.49 -0.45 1.97
N PHE A 142 -2.45 -0.98 1.21
CA PHE A 142 -2.32 -2.21 0.46
C PHE A 142 -2.51 -1.88 -1.01
N ARG A 143 -1.67 -2.40 -1.90
CA ARG A 143 -1.75 -2.05 -3.32
C ARG A 143 -2.57 -3.07 -4.11
N PHE A 144 -3.75 -2.63 -4.54
CA PHE A 144 -4.49 -3.26 -5.61
C PHE A 144 -4.15 -2.61 -6.96
N ASP A 145 -4.28 -3.36 -8.04
CA ASP A 145 -4.39 -2.79 -9.38
C ASP A 145 -5.78 -2.13 -9.56
N ARG A 146 -6.04 -1.56 -10.74
CA ARG A 146 -7.32 -0.90 -11.00
C ARG A 146 -8.51 -1.86 -10.94
N MET A 147 -8.27 -3.14 -11.23
CA MET A 147 -9.29 -4.19 -11.24
C MET A 147 -9.49 -4.86 -9.86
N GLY A 148 -8.68 -4.53 -8.86
CA GLY A 148 -8.78 -5.07 -7.51
C GLY A 148 -7.88 -6.29 -7.23
N PHE A 149 -6.92 -6.59 -8.10
CA PHE A 149 -5.98 -7.70 -7.96
C PHE A 149 -4.75 -7.25 -7.17
N PRO A 150 -4.22 -8.10 -6.26
CA PRO A 150 -2.99 -7.83 -5.53
C PRO A 150 -1.75 -8.11 -6.41
N VAL A 151 -1.59 -7.34 -7.50
CA VAL A 151 -0.51 -7.53 -8.49
C VAL A 151 0.87 -7.18 -7.93
N LEU A 152 1.91 -7.82 -8.46
CA LEU A 152 3.30 -7.42 -8.20
C LEU A 152 3.79 -6.56 -9.37
N PRO A 153 4.07 -5.26 -9.17
CA PRO A 153 4.55 -4.42 -10.25
C PRO A 153 5.86 -4.93 -10.86
N GLY A 154 5.94 -4.94 -12.19
CA GLY A 154 7.11 -5.37 -12.96
C GLY A 154 8.35 -4.52 -12.67
N SER A 155 8.16 -3.25 -12.28
CA SER A 155 9.25 -2.40 -11.77
C SER A 155 9.83 -2.91 -10.45
N GLY A 156 8.99 -3.42 -9.55
CA GLY A 156 9.41 -4.07 -8.31
C GLY A 156 10.15 -5.38 -8.60
N LEU A 157 9.64 -6.19 -9.54
CA LEU A 157 10.28 -7.45 -9.92
C LEU A 157 11.66 -7.19 -10.55
N LYS A 158 11.74 -6.22 -11.46
CA LYS A 158 13.02 -5.74 -12.02
C LYS A 158 13.96 -5.28 -10.90
N GLY A 159 13.45 -4.57 -9.90
CA GLY A 159 14.21 -4.11 -8.73
C GLY A 159 14.79 -5.27 -7.92
N VAL A 160 13.99 -6.30 -7.63
CA VAL A 160 14.43 -7.51 -6.92
C VAL A 160 15.52 -8.26 -7.70
N ALA A 161 15.29 -8.49 -9.00
CA ALA A 161 16.29 -9.14 -9.85
C ALA A 161 17.61 -8.34 -9.92
N ARG A 162 17.51 -7.01 -10.03
CA ARG A 162 18.68 -6.12 -10.04
C ARG A 162 19.42 -6.14 -8.71
N ALA A 163 18.70 -6.12 -7.59
CA ALA A 163 19.28 -6.17 -6.26
C ALA A 163 19.97 -7.52 -6.00
N TYR A 164 19.38 -8.63 -6.44
CA TYR A 164 20.00 -9.95 -6.35
C TYR A 164 21.32 -10.00 -7.15
N ALA A 165 21.28 -9.57 -8.41
CA ALA A 165 22.46 -9.54 -9.28
C ALA A 165 23.60 -8.68 -8.69
N HIS A 166 23.26 -7.55 -8.07
CA HIS A 166 24.27 -6.68 -7.47
C HIS A 166 24.79 -7.20 -6.12
N LEU A 167 23.90 -7.53 -5.19
CA LEU A 167 24.26 -7.82 -3.80
C LEU A 167 24.74 -9.25 -3.57
N LEU A 168 24.23 -10.21 -4.33
CA LEU A 168 24.49 -11.64 -4.11
C LEU A 168 25.37 -12.26 -5.19
N GLU A 169 25.23 -11.83 -6.44
CA GLU A 169 26.16 -12.24 -7.52
C GLU A 169 27.39 -11.30 -7.63
N GLY A 170 27.38 -10.17 -6.91
CA GLY A 170 28.50 -9.22 -6.91
C GLY A 170 28.72 -8.50 -8.24
N LEU A 171 27.68 -8.39 -9.08
CA LEU A 171 27.79 -7.77 -10.39
C LEU A 171 27.67 -6.24 -10.29
N GLU A 172 28.65 -5.56 -10.88
CA GLU A 172 28.64 -4.11 -11.02
C GLU A 172 27.88 -3.66 -12.27
N GLU A 173 27.47 -2.37 -12.31
CA GLU A 173 26.75 -1.82 -13.47
C GLU A 173 27.57 -1.82 -14.77
N SER A 174 28.90 -1.96 -14.66
CA SER A 174 29.82 -2.10 -15.80
C SER A 174 29.79 -3.50 -16.42
N ASN A 175 29.26 -4.51 -15.73
CA ASN A 175 29.12 -5.86 -16.26
C ASN A 175 28.19 -5.87 -17.48
N GLU A 176 28.59 -6.58 -18.54
CA GLU A 176 27.84 -6.59 -19.81
C GLU A 176 26.42 -7.13 -19.62
N ASP A 177 26.26 -8.27 -18.92
CA ASP A 177 24.95 -8.90 -18.72
C ASP A 177 24.05 -8.03 -17.85
N PHE A 178 24.59 -7.47 -16.77
CA PHE A 178 23.86 -6.54 -15.91
C PHE A 178 23.34 -5.33 -16.70
N ARG A 179 24.22 -4.71 -17.50
CA ARG A 179 23.90 -3.53 -18.31
C ARG A 179 22.90 -3.89 -19.42
N ARG A 180 23.06 -5.02 -20.10
CA ARG A 180 22.12 -5.47 -21.14
C ARG A 180 20.75 -5.78 -20.56
N ILE A 181 20.65 -6.38 -19.37
CA ILE A 181 19.37 -6.72 -18.74
C ILE A 181 18.66 -5.47 -18.20
N PHE A 182 19.35 -4.64 -17.42
CA PHE A 182 18.71 -3.54 -16.68
C PHE A 182 18.79 -2.18 -17.37
N GLY A 183 19.79 -1.98 -18.23
CA GLY A 183 20.18 -0.68 -18.78
C GLY A 183 21.05 0.12 -17.81
N ARG A 184 21.40 1.34 -18.18
CA ARG A 184 22.10 2.31 -17.32
C ARG A 184 21.40 3.66 -17.33
N ALA A 185 21.29 4.27 -16.16
CA ALA A 185 20.83 5.65 -16.05
C ALA A 185 21.92 6.61 -16.54
N PRO A 186 21.56 7.79 -17.07
CA PRO A 186 22.54 8.82 -17.39
C PRO A 186 23.22 9.30 -16.09
N GLN A 187 24.55 9.30 -16.08
CA GLN A 187 25.32 9.96 -15.02
C GLN A 187 25.66 11.39 -15.45
N LYS A 188 25.46 12.36 -14.55
CA LYS A 188 25.94 13.74 -14.74
C LYS A 188 27.47 13.73 -14.66
N GLU A 189 28.13 14.59 -15.43
CA GLU A 189 29.56 14.84 -15.25
C GLU A 189 29.83 15.19 -13.78
N HIS A 190 30.72 14.43 -13.15
CA HIS A 190 31.32 14.75 -11.86
C HIS A 190 32.83 14.53 -12.01
N GLN A 191 33.59 15.57 -11.66
CA GLN A 191 35.06 15.58 -11.50
C GLN A 191 35.82 14.57 -12.37
N GLY A 192 35.95 14.84 -13.67
CA GLY A 192 36.88 14.14 -14.56
C GLY A 192 36.39 12.81 -15.15
N GLU A 193 35.21 12.31 -14.79
CA GLU A 193 34.62 11.17 -15.49
C GLU A 193 33.82 11.59 -16.75
N PRO A 194 34.06 10.93 -17.90
CA PRO A 194 33.34 11.22 -19.12
C PRO A 194 31.84 10.90 -18.97
N LYS A 195 31.00 11.75 -19.56
CA LYS A 195 29.55 11.54 -19.62
C LYS A 195 29.23 10.17 -20.21
N LYS A 196 28.55 9.31 -19.43
CA LYS A 196 28.04 8.01 -19.90
C LYS A 196 26.61 8.19 -20.38
N ASP A 197 26.37 7.92 -21.67
CA ASP A 197 25.04 8.04 -22.28
C ASP A 197 24.01 7.11 -21.64
N ALA A 198 22.75 7.51 -21.53
CA ALA A 198 21.70 6.62 -21.04
C ALA A 198 21.51 5.41 -21.97
N GLU A 199 21.23 4.24 -21.40
CA GLU A 199 20.95 3.03 -22.16
C GLU A 199 19.74 2.30 -21.57
N ALA A 200 18.83 1.90 -22.44
CA ALA A 200 17.68 1.10 -22.03
C ALA A 200 18.07 -0.39 -21.93
N GLY A 201 17.57 -1.06 -20.91
CA GLY A 201 17.68 -2.52 -20.81
C GLY A 201 16.96 -3.24 -21.95
N SER A 202 17.45 -4.43 -22.26
CA SER A 202 16.99 -5.33 -23.32
C SER A 202 15.70 -6.07 -22.96
N LEU A 203 15.37 -6.15 -21.67
CA LEU A 203 14.26 -6.98 -21.17
C LEU A 203 13.11 -6.13 -20.61
N VAL A 204 11.90 -6.69 -20.73
CA VAL A 204 10.65 -6.15 -20.20
C VAL A 204 10.16 -7.07 -19.08
N PHE A 205 10.09 -6.55 -17.86
CA PHE A 205 9.51 -7.25 -16.71
C PHE A 205 8.02 -6.91 -16.64
N PHE A 206 7.17 -7.90 -16.87
CA PHE A 206 5.71 -7.71 -16.80
C PHE A 206 5.24 -7.66 -15.34
N ASP A 207 4.11 -6.98 -15.09
CA ASP A 207 3.43 -7.08 -13.80
C ASP A 207 2.99 -8.54 -13.59
N ALA A 208 3.17 -9.05 -12.37
CA ALA A 208 2.75 -10.41 -12.02
C ALA A 208 1.32 -10.42 -11.50
N TYR A 209 0.52 -11.36 -12.02
CA TYR A 209 -0.85 -11.58 -11.61
C TYR A 209 -0.98 -12.85 -10.75
N PRO A 210 -1.80 -12.83 -9.69
CA PRO A 210 -2.08 -14.02 -8.90
C PRO A 210 -2.99 -15.00 -9.67
N GLU A 211 -2.77 -16.29 -9.49
CA GLU A 211 -3.68 -17.34 -9.95
C GLU A 211 -4.97 -17.33 -9.11
N PRO A 212 -6.17 -17.44 -9.73
CA PRO A 212 -7.45 -17.47 -9.04
C PRO A 212 -7.45 -18.36 -7.80
N GLY A 213 -8.06 -17.86 -6.72
CA GLY A 213 -8.06 -18.52 -5.40
C GLY A 213 -7.08 -17.93 -4.37
N TRP A 214 -6.43 -16.79 -4.67
CA TRP A 214 -5.65 -16.05 -3.65
C TRP A 214 -6.55 -15.59 -2.49
N ARG A 215 -5.94 -15.42 -1.31
CA ARG A 215 -6.62 -14.97 -0.09
C ARG A 215 -5.89 -13.79 0.53
N LEU A 216 -6.64 -12.92 1.19
CA LEU A 216 -6.09 -11.84 2.00
C LEU A 216 -6.28 -12.17 3.48
N GLU A 217 -5.30 -11.82 4.30
CA GLU A 217 -5.31 -11.99 5.75
C GLU A 217 -5.04 -10.67 6.46
N LEU A 218 -5.59 -10.54 7.66
CA LEU A 218 -5.24 -9.46 8.57
C LEU A 218 -3.98 -9.82 9.34
N ASP A 219 -3.08 -8.87 9.46
CA ASP A 219 -1.94 -8.93 10.38
C ASP A 219 -1.87 -7.65 11.21
N VAL A 220 -1.10 -7.67 12.30
CA VAL A 220 -1.02 -6.57 13.26
C VAL A 220 0.44 -6.18 13.44
N MET A 221 0.72 -4.88 13.39
CA MET A 221 2.01 -4.34 13.81
C MET A 221 1.83 -3.49 15.06
N THR A 222 2.75 -3.63 16.00
CA THR A 222 2.70 -2.90 17.27
C THR A 222 4.00 -2.11 17.44
N PRO A 223 4.15 -0.93 16.80
CA PRO A 223 5.31 -0.07 17.02
C PRO A 223 5.46 0.24 18.51
N HIS A 224 6.63 -0.09 19.06
CA HIS A 224 6.93 0.07 20.49
C HIS A 224 7.31 1.51 20.88
N PHE A 225 7.64 2.39 19.92
CA PHE A 225 8.03 3.78 20.18
C PHE A 225 7.30 4.77 19.26
N PRO A 226 5.95 4.84 19.30
CA PRO A 226 5.18 5.68 18.38
C PRO A 226 5.56 7.17 18.46
N ASN A 227 5.89 7.68 19.65
CA ASN A 227 6.27 9.09 19.82
C ASN A 227 7.68 9.40 19.29
N TYR A 228 8.56 8.38 19.23
CA TYR A 228 9.87 8.52 18.60
C TYR A 228 9.76 8.58 17.09
N TYR A 229 9.02 7.64 16.49
CA TYR A 229 8.79 7.65 15.05
C TYR A 229 8.00 8.87 14.56
N ALA A 230 7.16 9.47 15.43
CA ALA A 230 6.48 10.74 15.15
C ALA A 230 7.37 11.98 15.36
N GLY A 231 8.63 11.83 15.77
CA GLY A 231 9.56 12.93 16.04
C GLY A 231 9.21 13.78 17.27
N LYS A 232 8.34 13.27 18.16
CA LYS A 232 7.81 13.99 19.32
C LYS A 232 8.60 13.75 20.61
N ALA A 233 9.28 12.61 20.74
CA ALA A 233 10.02 12.24 21.95
C ALA A 233 11.18 11.28 21.65
N LEU A 234 12.10 11.13 22.61
CA LEU A 234 13.11 10.08 22.58
C LEU A 234 12.47 8.68 22.77
N PRO A 235 13.09 7.59 22.29
CA PRO A 235 12.55 6.25 22.45
C PRO A 235 12.62 5.87 23.93
N THR A 236 11.46 5.70 24.56
CA THR A 236 11.36 5.37 25.99
C THR A 236 10.58 4.07 26.18
N PRO A 237 11.00 3.18 27.10
CA PRO A 237 10.41 1.84 27.26
C PRO A 237 8.99 1.85 27.85
N TRP A 238 8.47 3.01 28.25
CA TRP A 238 7.15 3.19 28.86
C TRP A 238 6.07 3.68 27.87
N GLN A 239 6.39 3.73 26.56
CA GLN A 239 5.40 4.07 25.54
C GLN A 239 4.47 2.88 25.30
N ASN A 240 3.16 3.13 25.38
CA ASN A 240 2.17 2.10 25.07
C ASN A 240 2.23 1.76 23.59
N PRO A 241 2.36 0.47 23.22
CA PRO A 241 2.43 0.07 21.83
C PRO A 241 1.05 0.22 21.19
N ASN A 242 0.97 0.79 19.99
CA ASN A 242 -0.29 1.03 19.28
C ASN A 242 -0.52 -0.06 18.21
N PRO A 243 -1.41 -1.06 18.41
CA PRO A 243 -1.60 -2.12 17.44
C PRO A 243 -2.34 -1.62 16.19
N ILE A 244 -1.65 -1.64 15.04
CA ILE A 244 -2.23 -1.24 13.76
C ILE A 244 -2.48 -2.49 12.93
N THR A 245 -3.76 -2.75 12.60
CA THR A 245 -4.17 -3.85 11.72
C THR A 245 -4.02 -3.46 10.25
N PHE A 246 -3.46 -4.35 9.44
CA PHE A 246 -3.23 -4.15 8.01
C PHE A 246 -3.51 -5.42 7.20
N LEU A 247 -3.68 -5.26 5.88
CA LEU A 247 -3.93 -6.35 4.94
C LEU A 247 -2.63 -6.97 4.42
N THR A 248 -2.66 -8.28 4.21
CA THR A 248 -1.57 -9.07 3.62
C THR A 248 -2.15 -10.08 2.64
N VAL A 249 -1.37 -10.49 1.65
CA VAL A 249 -1.68 -11.71 0.87
C VAL A 249 -1.22 -12.92 1.67
N ALA A 250 -2.09 -13.91 1.80
CA ALA A 250 -1.80 -15.15 2.52
C ALA A 250 -0.72 -15.98 1.80
N PRO A 251 0.11 -16.73 2.55
CA PRO A 251 0.98 -17.76 1.98
C PRO A 251 0.22 -18.76 1.10
N GLY A 252 0.91 -19.37 0.15
CA GLY A 252 0.34 -20.32 -0.82
C GLY A 252 -0.26 -19.66 -2.06
N ALA A 253 -0.40 -18.33 -2.09
CA ALA A 253 -0.76 -17.61 -3.30
C ALA A 253 0.28 -17.83 -4.40
N ARG A 254 -0.17 -18.26 -5.58
CA ARG A 254 0.68 -18.47 -6.77
C ARG A 254 0.58 -17.27 -7.68
N TYR A 255 1.72 -16.78 -8.16
CA TYR A 255 1.81 -15.64 -9.07
C TYR A 255 2.41 -16.08 -10.40
N ARG A 256 1.84 -15.60 -11.51
CA ARG A 256 2.43 -15.74 -12.84
C ARG A 256 3.31 -14.52 -13.12
N ILE A 257 4.60 -14.77 -13.31
CA ILE A 257 5.62 -13.78 -13.68
C ILE A 257 6.05 -14.02 -15.13
N ALA A 258 6.51 -12.98 -15.81
CA ALA A 258 7.08 -13.12 -17.14
C ALA A 258 8.13 -12.06 -17.44
N ILE A 259 9.13 -12.44 -18.25
CA ILE A 259 10.17 -11.54 -18.75
C ILE A 259 10.21 -11.69 -20.27
N GLY A 260 9.94 -10.59 -20.98
CA GLY A 260 9.99 -10.51 -22.43
C GLY A 260 11.16 -9.70 -22.94
N LEU A 261 11.29 -9.64 -24.26
CA LEU A 261 12.27 -8.80 -24.94
C LEU A 261 11.68 -7.43 -25.23
N ARG A 262 12.51 -6.40 -25.14
CA ARG A 262 12.17 -5.08 -25.65
C ARG A 262 12.01 -5.17 -27.17
N ARG A 263 11.07 -4.40 -27.73
CA ARG A 263 10.85 -4.34 -29.18
C ARG A 263 12.16 -4.02 -29.93
N GLY A 264 12.49 -4.86 -30.92
CA GLY A 264 13.69 -4.72 -31.74
C GLY A 264 14.96 -5.31 -31.12
N VAL A 265 14.87 -5.96 -29.96
CA VAL A 265 15.98 -6.69 -29.35
C VAL A 265 15.80 -8.18 -29.62
N GLU A 266 16.89 -8.83 -30.00
CA GLU A 266 16.97 -10.28 -30.19
C GLU A 266 17.78 -10.93 -29.07
N ASP A 267 17.32 -12.11 -28.64
CA ASP A 267 18.01 -12.99 -27.70
C ASP A 267 17.83 -14.42 -28.24
N PRO A 268 18.50 -14.77 -29.35
CA PRO A 268 18.24 -16.00 -30.10
C PRO A 268 18.40 -17.26 -29.23
N ASP A 269 19.33 -17.20 -28.28
CA ASP A 269 19.67 -18.32 -27.40
C ASP A 269 18.85 -18.30 -26.10
N GLY A 270 18.01 -17.26 -25.91
CA GLY A 270 17.24 -17.02 -24.68
C GLY A 270 18.10 -16.78 -23.44
N ARG A 271 19.41 -16.58 -23.59
CA ARG A 271 20.40 -16.52 -22.50
C ARG A 271 20.12 -15.36 -21.56
N LEU A 272 19.87 -14.16 -22.09
CA LEU A 272 19.63 -12.97 -21.28
C LEU A 272 18.35 -13.11 -20.47
N ARG A 273 17.29 -13.61 -21.11
CA ARG A 273 16.01 -13.86 -20.45
C ARG A 273 16.14 -14.92 -19.36
N HIS A 274 16.83 -16.01 -19.63
CA HIS A 274 17.07 -17.08 -18.67
C HIS A 274 17.83 -16.56 -17.43
N LEU A 275 18.91 -15.81 -17.66
CA LEU A 275 19.70 -15.23 -16.59
C LEU A 275 18.89 -14.25 -15.72
N ALA A 276 18.11 -13.36 -16.35
CA ALA A 276 17.25 -12.43 -15.63
C ALA A 276 16.15 -13.15 -14.83
N LEU A 277 15.58 -14.24 -15.36
CA LEU A 277 14.60 -15.06 -14.65
C LEU A 277 15.24 -15.77 -13.45
N GLN A 278 16.45 -16.30 -13.59
CA GLN A 278 17.19 -16.91 -12.48
C GLN A 278 17.44 -15.90 -11.35
N TRP A 279 17.92 -14.70 -11.67
CA TRP A 279 18.11 -13.63 -10.69
C TRP A 279 16.81 -13.21 -10.03
N LEU A 280 15.71 -13.13 -10.80
CA LEU A 280 14.40 -12.81 -10.25
C LEU A 280 13.91 -13.89 -9.27
N VAL A 281 13.92 -15.16 -9.66
CA VAL A 281 13.42 -16.27 -8.83
C VAL A 281 14.24 -16.40 -7.55
N ARG A 282 15.58 -16.35 -7.66
CA ARG A 282 16.46 -16.39 -6.48
C ARG A 282 16.32 -15.14 -5.62
N GLY A 283 16.18 -13.97 -6.24
CA GLY A 283 15.91 -12.71 -5.53
C GLY A 283 14.60 -12.76 -4.75
N LEU A 284 13.52 -13.27 -5.33
CA LEU A 284 12.23 -13.43 -4.65
C LEU A 284 12.32 -14.40 -3.45
N ALA A 285 13.20 -15.40 -3.52
CA ALA A 285 13.41 -16.37 -2.46
C ALA A 285 14.31 -15.87 -1.31
N LEU A 286 15.33 -15.06 -1.62
CA LEU A 286 16.34 -14.65 -0.65
C LEU A 286 16.16 -13.20 -0.14
N LEU A 287 15.71 -12.30 -1.01
CA LEU A 287 15.49 -10.89 -0.67
C LEU A 287 14.01 -10.59 -0.37
N GLY A 288 13.10 -11.38 -0.95
CA GLY A 288 11.66 -11.18 -0.87
C GLY A 288 11.15 -10.03 -1.74
N PHE A 289 9.84 -9.79 -1.69
CA PHE A 289 9.14 -8.73 -2.42
C PHE A 289 8.27 -7.89 -1.49
N GLY A 290 8.17 -6.60 -1.78
CA GLY A 290 7.27 -5.70 -1.06
C GLY A 290 7.91 -5.12 0.20
N ALA A 291 7.11 -4.88 1.22
CA ALA A 291 7.53 -4.24 2.45
C ALA A 291 7.76 -5.26 3.58
N LYS A 292 8.57 -4.86 4.57
CA LYS A 292 8.92 -5.68 5.74
C LYS A 292 9.63 -7.00 5.41
N THR A 293 10.40 -7.04 4.33
CA THR A 293 11.20 -8.20 3.93
C THR A 293 12.22 -8.61 4.99
N THR A 294 12.78 -7.65 5.73
CA THR A 294 13.69 -7.90 6.87
C THR A 294 13.01 -8.61 8.05
N SER A 295 11.67 -8.57 8.12
CA SER A 295 10.86 -9.31 9.10
C SER A 295 10.28 -10.61 8.52
N GLY A 296 10.74 -11.04 7.33
CA GLY A 296 10.36 -12.30 6.70
C GLY A 296 9.12 -12.24 5.79
N TYR A 297 8.57 -11.04 5.50
CA TYR A 297 7.42 -10.91 4.58
C TYR A 297 7.84 -11.00 3.11
N GLY A 298 6.92 -11.49 2.27
CA GLY A 298 7.05 -11.47 0.81
C GLY A 298 8.08 -12.42 0.24
N VAL A 299 8.41 -13.49 0.95
CA VAL A 299 9.37 -14.51 0.51
C VAL A 299 8.65 -15.56 -0.34
N PHE A 300 9.22 -15.89 -1.50
CA PHE A 300 8.70 -16.91 -2.42
C PHE A 300 9.52 -18.19 -2.33
N ARG A 301 8.95 -19.30 -2.81
CA ARG A 301 9.67 -20.57 -2.91
C ARG A 301 10.78 -20.40 -3.95
N GLY A 302 12.03 -20.67 -3.55
CA GLY A 302 13.14 -20.75 -4.47
C GLY A 302 12.88 -21.84 -5.50
N GLY A 303 12.92 -21.49 -6.79
CA GLY A 303 12.91 -22.49 -7.85
C GLY A 303 14.11 -23.41 -7.66
N GLY A 304 13.85 -24.71 -7.53
CA GLY A 304 14.87 -25.75 -7.58
C GLY A 304 15.34 -26.00 -9.00
#